data_AF-A0A8H7UQ58-F1
#
_entry.id   AF-A0A8H7UQ58-F1
#
_cell.length_a   1.000
_cell.length_b   1.000
_cell.length_c   1.000
_cell.angle_alpha   90.00
_cell.angle_beta   90.00
_cell.angle_gamma   90.00
#
_symmetry.space_group_name_H-M   'P 1'
#
loop_
_entity.id
_entity.type
_entity.pdbx_description
1 polymer ?
#
loop_
_entity_poly.entity_id
_entity_poly.type
_entity_poly.pdbx_seq_one_letter_code
_entity_poly.pdbx_strand_id
1 'polypeptide(L)'
;MSFSISEAAMSDAFVEWINTFEHKSHDVDSLVELTDGVILSQVLQEIDPTWFKALSPVTETSDNWMLRFNNLKKLHKLIVRYYEEILGQDIESIPSVNLNAIAKDADSKDLLRLCQLVVALAVQSDNNNMYIELIQSLTQKSQHALMVSIEEVTSSYT
;
A
#
# COMPACT_ATOMS: atom_id res chain seq x y z
N MET A 1 -0.21 0.66 -27.96
CA MET A 1 -1.36 1.26 -27.27
C MET A 1 -1.22 0.89 -25.80
N SER A 2 -0.75 1.80 -24.96
CA SER A 2 -0.79 1.60 -23.51
C SER A 2 -2.23 1.75 -23.06
N PHE A 3 -2.91 0.64 -22.75
CA PHE A 3 -4.18 0.71 -22.05
C PHE A 3 -3.87 1.14 -20.62
N SER A 4 -4.05 2.42 -20.31
CA SER A 4 -3.99 2.91 -18.95
C SER A 4 -5.16 2.28 -18.17
N ILE A 5 -4.86 1.52 -17.12
CA ILE A 5 -5.89 0.99 -16.23
C ILE A 5 -6.56 2.17 -15.51
N SER A 6 -7.90 2.14 -15.42
CA SER A 6 -8.63 3.22 -14.76
C SER A 6 -8.35 3.23 -13.26
N GLU A 7 -8.41 4.42 -12.65
CA GLU A 7 -8.27 4.60 -11.21
C GLU A 7 -9.22 3.70 -10.42
N ALA A 8 -10.49 3.62 -10.85
CA ALA A 8 -11.49 2.75 -10.25
C ALA A 8 -11.11 1.25 -10.34
N ALA A 9 -10.57 0.80 -11.48
CA ALA A 9 -10.15 -0.59 -11.61
C ALA A 9 -8.94 -0.92 -10.72
N MET A 10 -8.02 0.03 -10.52
CA MET A 10 -6.93 -0.12 -9.55
C MET A 10 -7.47 -0.14 -8.13
N SER A 11 -8.40 0.77 -7.78
CA SER A 11 -9.04 0.80 -6.47
C SER A 11 -9.73 -0.52 -6.14
N ASP A 12 -10.55 -1.05 -7.05
CA ASP A 12 -11.20 -2.36 -6.89
C ASP A 12 -10.18 -3.47 -6.61
N ALA A 13 -9.08 -3.48 -7.36
CA ALA A 13 -8.04 -4.49 -7.26
C ALA A 13 -7.28 -4.44 -5.93
N PHE A 14 -6.97 -3.23 -5.43
CA PHE A 14 -6.35 -3.06 -4.12
C PHE A 14 -7.27 -3.46 -2.98
N VAL A 15 -8.57 -3.15 -3.08
CA VAL A 15 -9.56 -3.59 -2.09
C VAL A 15 -9.64 -5.12 -2.08
N GLU A 16 -9.75 -5.75 -3.25
CA GLU A 16 -9.79 -7.22 -3.38
C GLU A 16 -8.54 -7.86 -2.77
N TRP A 17 -7.36 -7.33 -3.07
CA TRP A 17 -6.08 -7.84 -2.55
C TRP A 17 -5.91 -7.61 -1.04
N ILE A 18 -6.22 -6.43 -0.52
CA ILE A 18 -6.16 -6.17 0.93
C ILE A 18 -7.09 -7.11 1.68
N ASN A 19 -8.26 -7.43 1.09
CA ASN A 19 -9.21 -8.32 1.71
C ASN A 19 -8.75 -9.79 1.79
N THR A 20 -7.68 -10.19 1.09
CA THR A 20 -7.10 -11.53 1.25
C THR A 20 -6.23 -11.69 2.51
N PHE A 21 -5.83 -10.59 3.16
CA PHE A 21 -5.04 -10.64 4.39
C PHE A 21 -5.90 -11.04 5.60
N GLU A 22 -5.38 -11.89 6.47
CA GLU A 22 -6.16 -12.48 7.57
C GLU A 22 -6.10 -11.64 8.87
N HIS A 23 -5.03 -10.88 9.10
CA HIS A 23 -4.80 -10.19 10.37
C HIS A 23 -5.28 -8.73 10.41
N LYS A 24 -6.13 -8.34 9.45
CA LYS A 24 -6.75 -7.02 9.41
C LYS A 24 -7.96 -6.91 10.35
N SER A 25 -8.24 -5.72 10.86
CA SER A 25 -9.32 -5.50 11.83
C SER A 25 -10.72 -5.67 11.25
N HIS A 26 -10.90 -5.43 9.95
CA HIS A 26 -12.14 -5.61 9.20
C HIS A 26 -11.83 -5.70 7.70
N ASP A 27 -12.78 -6.23 6.93
CA ASP A 27 -12.76 -6.15 5.47
C ASP A 27 -13.04 -4.71 5.03
N VAL A 28 -12.35 -4.29 3.97
CA VAL A 28 -12.46 -2.96 3.39
C VAL A 28 -13.48 -2.99 2.26
N ASP A 29 -14.44 -2.06 2.26
CA ASP A 29 -15.41 -1.94 1.16
C ASP A 29 -14.91 -0.96 0.08
N SER A 30 -14.08 0.01 0.47
CA SER A 30 -13.64 1.09 -0.39
C SER A 30 -12.25 1.61 -0.04
N LEU A 31 -11.53 2.12 -1.05
CA LEU A 31 -10.16 2.61 -0.86
C LEU A 31 -10.07 3.72 0.21
N VAL A 32 -11.10 4.55 0.37
CA VAL A 32 -11.10 5.68 1.33
C VAL A 32 -10.92 5.24 2.78
N GLU A 33 -11.26 4.00 3.13
CA GLU A 33 -11.06 3.44 4.47
C GLU A 33 -9.58 3.25 4.81
N LEU A 34 -8.69 3.28 3.81
CA LEU A 34 -7.24 3.17 4.00
C LEU A 34 -6.58 4.52 4.34
N THR A 35 -7.33 5.63 4.31
CA THR A 35 -6.79 6.99 4.48
C THR A 35 -6.23 7.28 5.87
N ASP A 36 -6.55 6.47 6.87
CA ASP A 36 -6.00 6.59 8.23
C ASP A 36 -4.71 5.78 8.45
N GLY A 37 -4.33 4.94 7.47
CA GLY A 37 -3.16 4.07 7.51
C GLY A 37 -3.24 2.90 8.50
N VAL A 38 -4.39 2.65 9.15
CA VAL A 38 -4.56 1.58 10.14
C VAL A 38 -4.49 0.21 9.46
N ILE A 39 -5.34 -0.02 8.47
CA ILE A 39 -5.36 -1.29 7.71
C ILE A 39 -4.03 -1.52 6.98
N LEU A 40 -3.49 -0.48 6.34
CA LEU A 40 -2.18 -0.59 5.68
C LEU A 40 -1.06 -0.94 6.66
N SER A 41 -1.12 -0.46 7.91
CA SER A 41 -0.16 -0.85 8.95
C SER A 41 -0.28 -2.34 9.31
N GLN A 42 -1.50 -2.87 9.38
CA GLN A 42 -1.75 -4.28 9.67
C GLN A 42 -1.24 -5.18 8.54
N VAL A 43 -1.53 -4.80 7.29
CA VAL A 43 -1.02 -5.48 6.08
C VAL A 43 0.51 -5.53 6.09
N LEU A 44 1.18 -4.41 6.37
CA LEU A 44 2.65 -4.39 6.45
C LEU A 44 3.20 -5.23 7.61
N GLN A 45 2.51 -5.27 8.76
CA GLN A 45 2.89 -6.14 9.87
C GLN A 45 2.73 -7.62 9.54
N GLU A 46 1.79 -8.00 8.67
CA GLU A 46 1.70 -9.36 8.14
C GLU A 46 2.84 -9.64 7.15
N ILE A 47 3.19 -8.66 6.30
CA ILE A 47 4.32 -8.70 5.36
C ILE A 47 5.66 -8.96 6.04
N ASP A 48 6.03 -8.10 6.97
CA ASP A 48 7.23 -8.25 7.77
C ASP A 48 6.95 -7.82 9.22
N PRO A 49 6.56 -8.77 10.08
CA PRO A 49 6.26 -8.48 11.47
C PRO A 49 7.46 -7.91 12.23
N THR A 50 8.68 -8.22 11.81
CA THR A 50 9.90 -7.80 12.51
C THR A 50 10.24 -6.36 12.17
N TRP A 51 10.17 -5.99 10.89
CA TRP A 51 10.43 -4.63 10.42
C TRP A 51 9.34 -3.66 10.86
N PHE A 52 8.08 -4.05 10.66
CA PHE A 52 6.93 -3.18 10.89
C PHE A 52 6.36 -3.26 12.32
N LYS A 53 7.03 -3.95 13.25
CA LYS A 53 6.65 -4.01 14.68
C LYS A 53 6.44 -2.66 15.35
N ALA A 54 7.11 -1.62 14.84
CA ALA A 54 7.02 -0.28 15.40
C ALA A 54 5.74 0.45 14.97
N LEU A 55 4.99 -0.07 13.99
CA LEU A 55 3.69 0.49 13.63
C LEU A 55 2.69 0.22 14.77
N SER A 56 2.05 1.29 15.22
CA SER A 56 1.06 1.26 16.30
C SER A 56 0.08 2.40 16.02
N PRO A 57 -0.72 2.28 14.95
CA PRO A 57 -1.55 3.37 14.49
C PRO A 57 -2.63 3.70 15.51
N VAL A 58 -2.97 4.99 15.63
CA VAL A 58 -4.15 5.41 16.39
C VAL A 58 -5.38 5.03 15.58
N THR A 59 -6.34 4.32 16.17
CA THR A 59 -7.54 3.82 15.46
C THR A 59 -8.71 4.81 15.51
N GLU A 60 -8.82 5.63 16.56
CA GLU A 60 -9.88 6.64 16.72
C GLU A 60 -9.52 7.93 15.98
N THR A 61 -9.59 7.92 14.64
CA THR A 61 -9.15 9.04 13.79
C THR A 61 -10.27 9.71 12.98
N SER A 62 -11.52 9.25 13.10
CA SER A 62 -12.66 9.62 12.25
C SER A 62 -12.76 11.12 11.96
N ASP A 63 -12.57 11.95 12.98
CA ASP A 63 -12.76 13.41 12.90
C ASP A 63 -11.45 14.20 12.96
N ASN A 64 -10.29 13.55 12.93
CA ASN A 64 -8.99 14.21 13.12
C ASN A 64 -7.97 13.83 12.04
N TRP A 65 -7.92 14.64 10.99
CA TRP A 65 -6.96 14.45 9.90
C TRP A 65 -5.49 14.52 10.35
N MET A 66 -5.16 15.21 11.46
CA MET A 66 -3.79 15.18 11.99
C MET A 66 -3.41 13.80 12.52
N LEU A 67 -4.35 13.08 13.13
CA LEU A 67 -4.09 11.71 13.60
C LEU A 67 -3.87 10.77 12.40
N ARG A 68 -4.72 10.87 11.36
CA ARG A 68 -4.52 10.17 10.09
C ARG A 68 -3.15 10.48 9.49
N PHE A 69 -2.80 11.77 9.40
CA PHE A 69 -1.51 12.19 8.87
C PHE A 69 -0.33 11.64 9.67
N ASN A 70 -0.41 11.62 11.01
CA ASN A 70 0.65 11.08 11.85
C ASN A 70 0.84 9.57 11.67
N ASN A 71 -0.26 8.81 11.54
CA ASN A 71 -0.22 7.40 11.20
C ASN A 71 0.47 7.20 9.83
N LEU A 72 -0.03 7.87 8.78
CA LEU A 72 0.51 7.80 7.42
C LEU A 72 1.98 8.21 7.36
N LYS A 73 2.40 9.23 8.11
CA LYS A 73 3.79 9.69 8.17
C LYS A 73 4.71 8.62 8.75
N LYS A 74 4.28 7.93 9.82
CA LYS A 74 5.05 6.84 10.43
C LYS A 74 5.13 5.63 9.49
N LEU A 75 3.99 5.27 8.89
CA LEU A 75 3.83 4.22 7.88
C LEU A 75 4.78 4.44 6.70
N HIS A 76 4.63 5.56 5.99
CA HIS A 76 5.42 5.91 4.82
C HIS A 76 6.92 5.97 5.13
N LYS A 77 7.32 6.50 6.29
CA LYS A 77 8.72 6.50 6.70
C LYS A 77 9.32 5.09 6.78
N LEU A 78 8.58 4.11 7.31
CA LEU A 78 9.05 2.72 7.40
C LEU A 78 9.03 2.02 6.04
N ILE A 79 8.06 2.33 5.17
CA ILE A 79 8.05 1.86 3.78
C ILE A 79 9.30 2.35 3.06
N VAL A 80 9.56 3.67 3.04
CA VAL A 80 10.74 4.25 2.36
C VAL A 80 12.04 3.64 2.87
N ARG A 81 12.18 3.45 4.19
CA ARG A 81 13.35 2.78 4.75
C ARG A 81 13.45 1.30 4.39
N TYR A 82 12.33 0.60 4.24
CA TYR A 82 12.37 -0.79 3.78
C TYR A 82 12.92 -0.85 2.34
N TYR A 83 12.46 0.04 1.46
CA TYR A 83 13.00 0.16 0.11
C TYR A 83 14.51 0.44 0.12
N GLU A 84 14.97 1.37 0.96
CA GLU A 84 16.39 1.71 1.08
C GLU A 84 17.23 0.59 1.70
N GLU A 85 16.86 0.14 2.90
CA GLU A 85 17.71 -0.72 3.74
C GLU A 85 17.57 -2.22 3.40
N ILE A 86 16.39 -2.65 2.94
CA ILE A 86 16.10 -4.06 2.62
C ILE A 86 16.15 -4.32 1.11
N LEU A 87 15.49 -3.48 0.31
CA LEU A 87 15.45 -3.66 -1.15
C LEU A 87 16.62 -2.98 -1.88
N GLY A 88 17.45 -2.20 -1.17
CA GLY A 88 18.65 -1.57 -1.72
C GLY A 88 18.37 -0.48 -2.76
N GLN A 89 17.22 0.19 -2.68
CA GLN A 89 16.81 1.24 -3.63
C GLN A 89 17.21 2.63 -3.15
N ASP A 90 17.54 3.53 -4.08
CA ASP A 90 17.80 4.92 -3.74
C ASP A 90 16.50 5.62 -3.31
N ILE A 91 16.55 6.42 -2.23
CA ILE A 91 15.36 7.14 -1.74
C ILE A 91 14.77 8.05 -2.83
N GLU A 92 15.62 8.64 -3.67
CA GLU A 92 15.23 9.57 -4.73
C GLU A 92 14.45 8.91 -5.87
N SER A 93 14.60 7.59 -6.04
CA SER A 93 13.89 6.83 -7.06
C SER A 93 12.54 6.29 -6.57
N ILE A 94 12.25 6.35 -5.27
CA ILE A 94 10.96 5.93 -4.73
C ILE A 94 9.90 6.98 -5.08
N PRO A 95 8.76 6.58 -5.69
CA PRO A 95 7.66 7.49 -6.01
C PRO A 95 7.19 8.31 -4.80
N SER A 96 7.09 9.63 -4.98
CA SER A 96 6.64 10.54 -3.92
C SER A 96 5.13 10.41 -3.66
N VAL A 97 4.74 10.38 -2.38
CA VAL A 97 3.33 10.32 -1.95
C VAL A 97 2.96 11.56 -1.14
N ASN A 98 1.90 12.27 -1.54
CA ASN A 98 1.41 13.42 -0.76
C ASN A 98 0.48 12.99 0.39
N LEU A 99 1.09 12.68 1.55
CA LEU A 99 0.36 12.25 2.74
C LEU A 99 -0.63 13.31 3.29
N ASN A 100 -0.42 14.60 3.00
CA ASN A 100 -1.37 15.64 3.41
C ASN A 100 -2.68 15.52 2.61
N ALA A 101 -2.58 15.29 1.30
CA ALA A 101 -3.74 15.15 0.42
C ALA A 101 -4.56 13.90 0.80
N ILE A 102 -3.89 12.79 1.13
CA ILE A 102 -4.56 11.58 1.64
C ILE A 102 -5.29 11.88 2.95
N ALA A 103 -4.59 12.45 3.95
CA ALA A 103 -5.15 12.62 5.29
C ALA A 103 -6.31 13.63 5.34
N LYS A 104 -6.19 14.74 4.59
CA LYS A 104 -7.16 15.86 4.61
C LYS A 104 -8.30 15.66 3.65
N ASP A 105 -7.97 15.32 2.40
CA ASP A 105 -8.87 15.41 1.26
C ASP A 105 -9.28 14.02 0.75
N ALA A 106 -8.77 12.95 1.38
CA ALA A 106 -8.95 11.56 0.92
C ALA A 106 -8.56 11.39 -0.56
N ASP A 107 -7.47 12.05 -0.98
CA ASP A 107 -7.02 12.02 -2.37
C ASP A 107 -6.71 10.57 -2.80
N SER A 108 -7.51 10.07 -3.73
CA SER A 108 -7.46 8.69 -4.21
C SER A 108 -6.21 8.39 -5.00
N LYS A 109 -5.60 9.39 -5.68
CA LYS A 109 -4.41 9.18 -6.50
C LYS A 109 -3.17 8.99 -5.64
N ASP A 110 -2.98 9.85 -4.64
CA ASP A 110 -1.88 9.68 -3.69
C ASP A 110 -2.09 8.45 -2.80
N LEU A 111 -3.34 8.12 -2.46
CA LEU A 111 -3.64 6.88 -1.76
C LEU A 111 -3.31 5.63 -2.58
N LEU A 112 -3.66 5.62 -3.87
CA LEU A 112 -3.27 4.54 -4.77
C LEU A 112 -1.75 4.43 -4.88
N ARG A 113 -1.01 5.53 -5.01
CA ARG A 113 0.46 5.49 -5.00
C ARG A 113 1.02 4.85 -3.73
N LEU A 114 0.44 5.17 -2.57
CA LEU A 114 0.83 4.51 -1.33
C LEU A 114 0.57 3.01 -1.36
N CYS A 115 -0.60 2.59 -1.85
CA CYS A 115 -0.94 1.16 -2.03
C CYS A 115 -0.02 0.45 -3.03
N GLN A 116 0.37 1.14 -4.12
CA GLN A 116 1.33 0.64 -5.10
C GLN A 116 2.68 0.34 -4.46
N LEU A 117 3.19 1.24 -3.60
CA LEU A 117 4.41 0.98 -2.83
C LEU A 117 4.24 -0.25 -1.92
N VAL A 118 3.08 -0.45 -1.30
CA VAL A 118 2.84 -1.60 -0.41
C VAL A 118 2.83 -2.92 -1.18
N VAL A 119 2.13 -3.02 -2.33
CA VAL A 119 2.10 -4.26 -3.12
C VAL A 119 3.45 -4.56 -3.77
N ALA A 120 4.14 -3.54 -4.28
CA ALA A 120 5.47 -3.71 -4.85
C ALA A 120 6.49 -4.16 -3.78
N LEU A 121 6.39 -3.63 -2.56
CA LEU A 121 7.18 -4.09 -1.42
C LEU A 121 6.88 -5.56 -1.11
N ALA A 122 5.59 -5.94 -1.03
CA ALA A 122 5.18 -7.30 -0.70
C ALA A 122 5.79 -8.34 -1.67
N VAL A 123 5.74 -8.08 -2.98
CA VAL A 123 6.27 -9.01 -4.00
C VAL A 123 7.80 -9.02 -4.10
N GLN A 124 8.50 -8.04 -3.51
CA GLN A 124 9.96 -7.99 -3.44
C GLN A 124 10.51 -8.38 -2.06
N SER A 125 9.65 -8.65 -1.08
CA SER A 125 10.05 -9.10 0.26
C SER A 125 10.56 -10.55 0.26
N ASP A 126 11.28 -10.96 1.32
CA ASP A 126 11.84 -12.31 1.44
C ASP A 126 10.78 -13.44 1.38
N ASN A 127 9.54 -13.16 1.81
CA ASN A 127 8.42 -14.11 1.80
C ASN A 127 7.45 -13.85 0.63
N ASN A 128 7.94 -13.28 -0.47
CA ASN A 128 7.10 -12.84 -1.60
C ASN A 128 6.22 -13.93 -2.22
N ASN A 129 6.61 -15.21 -2.18
CA ASN A 129 5.83 -16.31 -2.76
C ASN A 129 4.38 -16.31 -2.25
N MET A 130 4.19 -16.06 -0.94
CA MET A 130 2.85 -15.99 -0.35
C MET A 130 2.04 -14.83 -0.94
N TYR A 131 2.63 -13.65 -1.07
CA TYR A 131 1.94 -12.47 -1.61
C TYR A 131 1.68 -12.59 -3.12
N ILE A 132 2.56 -13.26 -3.86
CA ILE A 132 2.35 -13.61 -5.27
C ILE A 132 1.16 -14.57 -5.40
N GLU A 133 1.06 -15.59 -4.55
CA GLU A 133 -0.09 -16.52 -4.53
C GLU A 133 -1.40 -15.79 -4.21
N LEU A 134 -1.39 -14.86 -3.25
CA LEU A 134 -2.57 -14.03 -2.94
C LEU A 134 -3.02 -13.24 -4.18
N ILE A 135 -2.08 -12.60 -4.90
CA ILE A 135 -2.39 -11.90 -6.15
C ILE A 135 -2.97 -12.87 -7.19
N GLN A 136 -2.36 -14.05 -7.37
CA GLN A 136 -2.80 -15.06 -8.34
C GLN A 136 -4.18 -15.66 -8.03
N SER A 137 -4.65 -15.55 -6.78
CA SER A 137 -5.99 -15.99 -6.36
C SER A 137 -7.12 -15.02 -6.74
N LEU A 138 -6.79 -13.77 -7.09
CA LEU A 138 -7.76 -12.72 -7.38
C LEU A 138 -8.40 -12.88 -8.77
N THR A 139 -9.40 -12.04 -9.07
CA THR A 139 -9.93 -11.95 -10.44
C THR A 139 -8.85 -11.54 -11.46
N GLN A 140 -8.98 -12.00 -12.72
CA GLN A 140 -8.04 -11.64 -13.79
C GLN A 140 -7.90 -10.13 -14.02
N LYS A 141 -8.99 -9.38 -13.81
CA LYS A 141 -8.99 -7.90 -13.86
C LYS A 141 -8.07 -7.34 -12.77
N SER A 142 -8.21 -7.82 -11.54
CA SER A 142 -7.42 -7.36 -10.39
C SER A 142 -5.96 -7.80 -10.49
N GLN A 143 -5.69 -9.03 -10.93
CA GLN A 143 -4.34 -9.50 -11.24
C GLN A 143 -3.62 -8.56 -12.22
N HIS A 144 -4.28 -8.22 -13.33
CA HIS A 144 -3.70 -7.31 -14.32
C HIS A 144 -3.48 -5.89 -13.76
N ALA A 145 -4.43 -5.37 -12.97
CA ALA A 145 -4.32 -4.07 -12.34
C ALA A 145 -3.16 -3.97 -11.33
N LEU A 146 -2.97 -5.01 -10.51
CA LEU A 146 -1.86 -5.06 -9.57
C LEU A 146 -0.53 -5.28 -10.28
N MET A 147 -0.49 -6.09 -11.36
CA MET A 147 0.72 -6.27 -12.16
C MET A 147 1.21 -4.94 -12.74
N VAL A 148 0.33 -4.15 -13.37
CA VAL A 148 0.68 -2.82 -13.89
C VAL A 148 1.13 -1.88 -12.77
N SER A 149 0.47 -1.94 -11.61
CA SER A 149 0.84 -1.16 -10.41
C SER A 149 2.24 -1.49 -9.89
N ILE A 150 2.59 -2.78 -9.85
CA ILE A 150 3.91 -3.25 -9.45
C ILE A 150 4.96 -2.78 -10.46
N GLU A 151 4.70 -2.95 -11.75
CA GLU A 151 5.59 -2.51 -12.83
C GLU A 151 5.84 -1.00 -12.81
N GLU A 152 4.82 -0.19 -12.51
CA GLU A 152 4.97 1.27 -12.41
C GLU A 152 5.95 1.67 -11.29
N VAL A 153 5.89 0.99 -10.14
CA VAL A 153 6.82 1.23 -9.04
C VAL A 153 8.21 0.71 -9.37
N THR A 154 8.35 -0.52 -9.84
CA THR A 154 9.68 -1.12 -10.08
C THR A 154 10.42 -0.45 -11.23
N SER A 155 9.71 0.04 -12.24
CA SER A 155 10.27 0.80 -13.37
C SER A 155 10.79 2.20 -12.98
N SER A 156 10.48 2.68 -11.76
CA SER A 156 10.97 3.99 -11.29
C SER A 156 12.43 3.97 -10.84
N TYR A 157 12.99 2.77 -10.61
CA TYR A 157 14.36 2.56 -10.11
C TYR A 157 15.12 1.45 -10.85
N THR A 158 14.64 1.02 -12.03
CA THR A 158 15.38 0.16 -12.97
C THR A 158 15.92 0.97 -14.16
#